data_AF-A0A956EGL7-F1
#
_entry.id   AF-A0A956EGL7-F1
#
_cell.length_a   1.000
_cell.length_b   1.000
_cell.length_c   1.000
_cell.angle_alpha   90.00
_cell.angle_beta   90.00
_cell.angle_gamma   90.00
#
_symmetry.space_group_name_H-M   'P 1'
#
loop_
_entity.id
_entity.type
_entity.pdbx_description
1 polymer ?
#
loop_
_entity_poly.entity_id
_entity_poly.type
_entity_poly.pdbx_seq_one_letter_code
_entity_poly.pdbx_strand_id
1 'polypeptide(L)'
;MSATRRLLPALLLLACSGGSPGTSDTAGSDGSTGDTTGEGTTTSAQTSTASTTGAATSGTASASDGSSGATTVDPSAGSTAAETTSSSTTGVVDPCDPDPCDAPGPYCEGNVQVTPKVACEPDGEGFVCTSDEVTMDCGELACLDGACAPPLMPVAGEVIFVEMMQDPEKLSDFDAEWFELKNLGPLPVDLDGCRLADLGVNMDDHLLDAGGPLVILPGALMVMAKTVDPAKNGGIEGVAYGFGDAFSLTNTGDAAILRCDDVDVDVVSYESDGWPFGVGVAMGLDPALEDATMNDLAASWCAAKVEYTAGNTGSPGEPNPSCG
;
A
#
# COMPACT_ATOMS: atom_id res chain seq x y z
N MET A 1 2.06 -20.38 49.42
CA MET A 1 1.95 -20.90 48.04
C MET A 1 2.97 -20.15 47.20
N SER A 2 3.99 -20.88 46.75
CA SER A 2 5.16 -20.38 46.04
C SER A 2 4.80 -20.12 44.57
N ALA A 3 5.10 -18.94 44.04
CA ALA A 3 5.04 -18.66 42.61
C ALA A 3 6.44 -18.23 42.16
N THR A 4 7.10 -19.17 41.50
CA THR A 4 8.47 -19.09 41.02
C THR A 4 8.54 -18.21 39.77
N ARG A 5 9.27 -17.09 39.87
CA ARG A 5 9.62 -16.22 38.73
C ARG A 5 10.72 -16.90 37.91
N ARG A 6 10.44 -17.26 36.66
CA ARG A 6 11.46 -17.75 35.71
C ARG A 6 12.18 -16.54 35.11
N LEU A 7 13.47 -16.39 35.40
CA LEU A 7 14.38 -15.53 34.65
C LEU A 7 14.87 -16.27 33.40
N LEU A 8 14.82 -15.62 32.24
CA LEU A 8 15.57 -16.02 31.04
C LEU A 8 17.01 -15.48 31.14
N PRO A 9 18.02 -16.21 30.64
CA PRO A 9 19.40 -15.78 30.75
C PRO A 9 19.77 -14.77 29.65
N ALA A 10 20.47 -13.71 30.06
CA ALA A 10 21.15 -12.76 29.18
C ALA A 10 22.31 -13.46 28.45
N LEU A 11 22.34 -13.33 27.12
CA LEU A 11 23.43 -13.83 26.28
C LEU A 11 24.53 -12.77 26.24
N LEU A 12 25.61 -13.05 26.95
CA LEU A 12 26.82 -12.24 27.05
C LEU A 12 27.69 -12.51 25.81
N LEU A 13 27.74 -11.58 24.85
CA LEU A 13 28.70 -11.64 23.74
C LEU A 13 30.05 -11.08 24.21
N LEU A 14 31.01 -11.98 24.31
CA LEU A 14 32.40 -11.76 24.69
C LEU A 14 33.14 -11.02 23.56
N ALA A 15 33.72 -9.87 23.89
CA ALA A 15 34.72 -9.20 23.06
C ALA A 15 36.03 -10.01 23.08
N CYS A 16 36.57 -10.32 21.89
CA CYS A 16 37.94 -10.76 21.71
C CYS A 16 38.75 -9.67 21.03
N SER A 17 39.48 -8.91 21.86
CA SER A 17 40.60 -8.06 21.49
C SER A 17 41.85 -8.90 21.25
N GLY A 18 42.54 -8.67 20.12
CA GLY A 18 43.88 -9.19 19.85
C GLY A 18 44.68 -8.25 18.95
N GLY A 19 45.55 -7.44 19.57
CA GLY A 19 46.72 -6.85 18.89
C GLY A 19 47.73 -7.95 18.51
N SER A 20 48.73 -7.76 17.65
CA SER A 20 49.72 -6.65 17.58
C SER A 20 50.63 -6.93 16.33
N PRO A 21 51.82 -6.31 16.15
CA PRO A 21 52.06 -5.09 15.38
C PRO A 21 52.92 -5.30 14.12
N GLY A 22 52.80 -4.38 13.16
CA GLY A 22 53.71 -4.26 12.00
C GLY A 22 54.27 -2.84 11.93
N THR A 23 55.60 -2.75 11.95
CA THR A 23 56.43 -1.56 12.15
C THR A 23 56.54 -0.65 10.93
N SER A 24 56.60 0.65 11.23
CA SER A 24 57.36 1.75 10.58
C SER A 24 57.63 1.71 9.08
N ASP A 25 57.20 2.77 8.39
CA ASP A 25 58.18 3.65 7.74
C ASP A 25 57.65 5.09 7.63
N THR A 26 58.58 6.01 7.81
CA THR A 26 58.39 7.46 7.90
C THR A 26 58.92 8.10 6.62
N ALA A 27 58.10 8.87 5.92
CA ALA A 27 58.45 9.98 5.03
C ALA A 27 57.12 10.55 4.56
N GLY A 28 56.77 11.81 4.79
CA GLY A 28 57.54 13.00 4.43
C GLY A 28 56.57 13.83 3.60
N SER A 29 56.00 14.84 4.24
CA SER A 29 55.15 15.86 3.63
C SER A 29 55.94 16.64 2.57
N ASP A 30 55.33 16.89 1.42
CA ASP A 30 55.56 18.13 0.70
C ASP A 30 54.30 18.52 -0.07
N GLY A 31 53.91 19.77 0.09
CA GLY A 31 52.75 20.37 -0.55
C GLY A 31 53.03 20.79 -1.99
N SER A 32 51.97 20.98 -2.76
CA SER A 32 51.98 21.95 -3.84
C SER A 32 50.61 22.57 -4.00
N THR A 33 50.58 23.87 -3.75
CA THR A 33 49.64 24.86 -4.26
C THR A 33 49.60 24.84 -5.80
N GLY A 34 48.44 25.10 -6.39
CA GLY A 34 48.27 25.26 -7.84
C GLY A 34 46.85 25.69 -8.20
N ASP A 35 46.67 27.00 -8.29
CA ASP A 35 45.49 27.79 -8.60
C ASP A 35 45.06 27.70 -10.09
N THR A 36 43.90 28.29 -10.38
CA THR A 36 43.39 28.87 -11.65
C THR A 36 42.49 28.07 -12.60
N THR A 37 41.20 28.45 -12.52
CA THR A 37 40.29 28.96 -13.57
C THR A 37 40.01 28.17 -14.86
N GLY A 38 38.71 28.06 -15.16
CA GLY A 38 38.20 27.67 -16.47
C GLY A 38 36.67 27.65 -16.55
N GLU A 39 36.05 28.83 -16.62
CA GLU A 39 34.70 28.98 -17.18
C GLU A 39 34.66 28.49 -18.62
N GLY A 40 33.59 27.78 -18.98
CA GLY A 40 33.30 27.31 -20.33
C GLY A 40 31.81 27.13 -20.55
N THR A 41 31.14 28.23 -20.89
CA THR A 41 29.76 28.29 -21.39
C THR A 41 29.68 27.63 -22.78
N THR A 42 28.73 26.72 -23.00
CA THR A 42 28.16 26.51 -24.35
C THR A 42 26.67 26.17 -24.27
N THR A 43 25.91 26.97 -25.01
CA THR A 43 24.48 26.95 -25.26
C THR A 43 24.07 25.91 -26.32
N SER A 44 22.78 25.53 -26.28
CA SER A 44 21.92 25.10 -27.40
C SER A 44 21.95 23.60 -27.79
N ALA A 45 20.80 22.92 -27.71
CA ALA A 45 19.78 22.94 -28.77
C ALA A 45 18.62 21.96 -28.48
N GLN A 46 17.40 22.45 -28.68
CA GLN A 46 16.20 21.65 -28.95
C GLN A 46 16.37 20.86 -30.26
N THR A 47 15.81 19.65 -30.34
CA THR A 47 15.08 19.23 -31.56
C THR A 47 14.04 18.15 -31.23
N SER A 48 12.80 18.45 -31.61
CA SER A 48 11.62 17.59 -31.72
C SER A 48 11.65 16.69 -32.97
N THR A 49 10.79 15.65 -32.98
CA THR A 49 10.11 14.94 -34.11
C THR A 49 10.28 13.41 -33.98
N ALA A 50 9.34 12.53 -34.33
CA ALA A 50 7.95 12.59 -34.74
C ALA A 50 7.33 11.19 -34.60
N SER A 51 6.00 11.18 -34.52
CA SER A 51 5.08 10.05 -34.56
C SER A 51 5.13 9.27 -35.89
N THR A 52 4.88 7.95 -35.84
CA THR A 52 4.29 7.22 -36.97
C THR A 52 3.23 6.21 -36.51
N THR A 53 2.05 6.43 -37.07
CA THR A 53 0.81 5.65 -37.11
C THR A 53 0.93 4.26 -37.73
N GLY A 54 0.09 3.32 -37.29
CA GLY A 54 -0.28 2.11 -38.02
C GLY A 54 -1.53 1.45 -37.44
N ALA A 55 -2.70 1.74 -38.03
CA ALA A 55 -3.99 1.19 -37.63
C ALA A 55 -4.43 0.00 -38.53
N ALA A 56 -5.07 -0.97 -37.86
CA ALA A 56 -6.19 -1.84 -38.25
C ALA A 56 -6.22 -2.57 -39.61
N THR A 57 -6.61 -3.85 -39.57
CA THR A 57 -7.83 -4.31 -40.25
C THR A 57 -8.32 -5.66 -39.70
N SER A 58 -9.62 -5.68 -39.39
CA SER A 58 -10.45 -6.82 -39.05
C SER A 58 -10.91 -7.57 -40.32
N GLY A 59 -11.20 -8.86 -40.18
CA GLY A 59 -11.81 -9.67 -41.24
C GLY A 59 -12.74 -10.73 -40.65
N THR A 60 -14.03 -10.44 -40.68
CA THR A 60 -15.15 -11.38 -40.45
C THR A 60 -15.87 -11.60 -41.79
N ALA A 61 -16.18 -12.85 -42.15
CA ALA A 61 -17.32 -13.19 -43.02
C ALA A 61 -17.64 -14.70 -42.95
N SER A 62 -18.93 -14.99 -42.79
CA SER A 62 -19.56 -16.30 -42.66
C SER A 62 -19.95 -16.94 -44.01
N ALA A 63 -20.06 -18.28 -43.98
CA ALA A 63 -21.00 -19.22 -44.62
C ALA A 63 -21.60 -18.95 -46.03
N SER A 64 -21.64 -19.97 -46.91
CA SER A 64 -22.72 -20.98 -47.02
C SER A 64 -22.56 -21.89 -48.28
N ASP A 65 -23.46 -22.89 -48.37
CA ASP A 65 -23.82 -23.80 -49.49
C ASP A 65 -22.97 -25.08 -49.64
N GLY A 66 -23.49 -26.30 -49.84
CA GLY A 66 -24.83 -26.81 -50.18
C GLY A 66 -24.68 -28.03 -51.14
N SER A 67 -25.68 -28.94 -51.16
CA SER A 67 -25.89 -30.08 -52.11
C SER A 67 -25.36 -31.46 -51.65
N SER A 68 -26.17 -32.48 -51.28
CA SER A 68 -27.24 -33.28 -51.93
C SER A 68 -26.74 -34.67 -52.38
N GLY A 69 -27.45 -35.73 -51.95
CA GLY A 69 -27.28 -37.10 -52.45
C GLY A 69 -28.35 -38.03 -51.84
N ALA A 70 -29.12 -38.71 -52.69
CA ALA A 70 -30.44 -39.28 -52.40
C ALA A 70 -30.48 -40.82 -52.31
N THR A 71 -31.64 -41.31 -51.83
CA THR A 71 -32.29 -42.63 -52.06
C THR A 71 -31.63 -43.87 -51.42
N THR A 72 -32.35 -44.79 -50.76
CA THR A 72 -33.54 -45.55 -51.22
C THR A 72 -34.47 -46.01 -50.08
N VAL A 73 -35.74 -46.26 -50.42
CA VAL A 73 -36.81 -46.81 -49.57
C VAL A 73 -36.97 -48.31 -49.87
N ASP A 74 -37.21 -49.14 -48.85
CA ASP A 74 -37.87 -50.45 -48.98
C ASP A 74 -38.75 -50.71 -47.74
N PRO A 75 -40.04 -51.10 -47.87
CA PRO A 75 -40.95 -51.27 -46.75
C PRO A 75 -41.15 -52.75 -46.38
N SER A 76 -41.22 -53.05 -45.09
CA SER A 76 -41.80 -54.31 -44.61
C SER A 76 -42.48 -54.09 -43.27
N ALA A 77 -43.76 -54.41 -43.26
CA ALA A 77 -44.66 -54.35 -42.13
C ALA A 77 -44.31 -55.44 -41.09
N GLY A 78 -44.36 -55.05 -39.81
CA GLY A 78 -44.26 -55.96 -38.68
C GLY A 78 -44.96 -55.35 -37.47
N SER A 79 -46.28 -55.51 -37.43
CA SER A 79 -47.09 -55.20 -36.25
C SER A 79 -46.77 -56.20 -35.14
N THR A 80 -46.07 -55.75 -34.11
CA THR A 80 -46.11 -56.39 -32.79
C THR A 80 -46.51 -55.34 -31.76
N ALA A 81 -47.75 -55.48 -31.29
CA ALA A 81 -48.23 -54.76 -30.12
C ALA A 81 -47.36 -55.14 -28.92
N ALA A 82 -46.44 -54.25 -28.56
CA ALA A 82 -45.83 -54.27 -27.25
C ALA A 82 -46.85 -53.65 -26.29
N GLU A 83 -47.50 -54.49 -25.48
CA GLU A 83 -48.07 -54.06 -24.21
C GLU A 83 -46.93 -53.44 -23.39
N THR A 84 -46.77 -52.14 -23.52
CA THR A 84 -46.04 -51.34 -22.55
C THR A 84 -47.03 -51.08 -21.44
N THR A 85 -46.90 -51.86 -20.37
CA THR A 85 -47.40 -51.48 -19.05
C THR A 85 -46.72 -50.17 -18.70
N SER A 86 -47.35 -49.05 -19.06
CA SER A 86 -47.01 -47.74 -18.52
C SER A 86 -47.38 -47.76 -17.05
N SER A 87 -46.45 -48.24 -16.23
CA SER A 87 -46.38 -47.86 -14.83
C SER A 87 -46.00 -46.38 -14.83
N SER A 88 -47.00 -45.52 -15.03
CA SER A 88 -46.90 -44.10 -14.71
C SER A 88 -46.79 -43.99 -13.20
N THR A 89 -45.60 -44.27 -12.66
CA THR A 89 -45.16 -43.57 -11.45
C THR A 89 -45.17 -42.11 -11.84
N THR A 90 -46.21 -41.39 -11.43
CA THR A 90 -46.16 -39.94 -11.27
C THR A 90 -45.07 -39.66 -10.24
N GLY A 91 -43.82 -39.77 -10.67
CA GLY A 91 -42.68 -39.33 -9.89
C GLY A 91 -42.84 -37.84 -9.76
N VAL A 92 -42.95 -37.37 -8.53
CA VAL A 92 -42.83 -35.94 -8.23
C VAL A 92 -41.49 -35.52 -8.82
N VAL A 93 -41.52 -34.69 -9.87
CA VAL A 93 -40.32 -34.06 -10.41
C VAL A 93 -39.82 -33.10 -9.35
N ASP A 94 -38.57 -33.24 -8.93
CA ASP A 94 -37.97 -32.31 -7.99
C ASP A 94 -37.83 -30.95 -8.70
N PRO A 95 -38.54 -29.91 -8.25
CA PRO A 95 -38.46 -28.59 -8.90
C PRO A 95 -37.09 -27.93 -8.72
N CYS A 96 -36.20 -28.51 -7.90
CA CYS A 96 -34.83 -28.10 -7.68
C CYS A 96 -33.78 -28.98 -8.41
N ASP A 97 -34.19 -29.89 -9.31
CA ASP A 97 -33.26 -30.68 -10.14
C ASP A 97 -33.58 -30.56 -11.65
N PRO A 98 -32.78 -29.82 -12.45
CA PRO A 98 -31.58 -29.08 -12.02
C PRO A 98 -31.93 -27.84 -11.20
N ASP A 99 -31.00 -27.39 -10.35
CA ASP A 99 -31.17 -26.21 -9.50
C ASP A 99 -31.50 -24.97 -10.36
N PRO A 100 -32.73 -24.41 -10.24
CA PRO A 100 -33.14 -23.25 -11.01
C PRO A 100 -32.63 -21.93 -10.41
N CYS A 101 -32.04 -21.95 -9.22
CA CYS A 101 -31.61 -20.76 -8.50
C CYS A 101 -30.22 -20.32 -8.97
N ASP A 102 -30.15 -19.09 -9.50
CA ASP A 102 -28.88 -18.47 -9.87
C ASP A 102 -28.18 -17.92 -8.63
N ALA A 103 -26.92 -18.30 -8.44
CA ALA A 103 -26.10 -17.86 -7.32
C ALA A 103 -25.09 -16.83 -7.82
N PRO A 104 -25.18 -15.55 -7.40
CA PRO A 104 -24.15 -14.59 -7.73
C PRO A 104 -22.81 -15.01 -7.15
N GLY A 105 -21.72 -14.69 -7.86
CA GLY A 105 -20.36 -14.91 -7.35
C GLY A 105 -20.08 -14.10 -6.08
N PRO A 106 -18.99 -14.43 -5.35
CA PRO A 106 -18.53 -13.62 -4.23
C PRO A 106 -18.29 -12.16 -4.63
N TYR A 107 -18.51 -11.24 -3.71
CA TYR A 107 -18.30 -9.80 -3.89
C TYR A 107 -17.68 -9.18 -2.63
N CYS A 108 -17.27 -7.91 -2.72
CA CYS A 108 -16.68 -7.17 -1.59
C CYS A 108 -17.63 -6.10 -1.05
N GLU A 109 -17.74 -6.03 0.27
CA GLU A 109 -18.36 -4.92 0.99
C GLU A 109 -17.31 -4.30 1.92
N GLY A 110 -16.71 -3.19 1.49
CA GLY A 110 -15.49 -2.68 2.12
C GLY A 110 -14.37 -3.74 2.09
N ASN A 111 -13.73 -3.98 3.24
CA ASN A 111 -12.69 -5.01 3.36
C ASN A 111 -13.24 -6.40 3.78
N VAL A 112 -14.52 -6.67 3.53
CA VAL A 112 -15.17 -7.94 3.85
C VAL A 112 -15.56 -8.65 2.56
N GLN A 113 -15.11 -9.90 2.39
CA GLN A 113 -15.57 -10.80 1.34
C GLN A 113 -16.95 -11.35 1.71
N VAL A 114 -17.93 -11.17 0.82
CA VAL A 114 -19.27 -11.73 0.96
C VAL A 114 -19.45 -12.84 -0.07
N THR A 115 -19.81 -14.04 0.39
CA THR A 115 -20.16 -15.18 -0.46
C THR A 115 -21.66 -15.46 -0.34
N PRO A 116 -22.46 -15.10 -1.36
CA PRO A 116 -23.85 -15.49 -1.45
C PRO A 116 -23.99 -17.01 -1.44
N LYS A 117 -24.90 -17.51 -0.62
CA LYS A 117 -25.34 -18.90 -0.59
C LYS A 117 -26.79 -18.93 -0.99
N VAL A 118 -27.04 -19.35 -2.22
CA VAL A 118 -28.40 -19.54 -2.71
C VAL A 118 -28.74 -21.02 -2.63
N ALA A 119 -29.90 -21.34 -2.10
CA ALA A 119 -30.43 -22.70 -2.02
C ALA A 119 -31.83 -22.76 -2.62
N CYS A 120 -32.09 -23.77 -3.44
CA CYS A 120 -33.43 -24.09 -3.89
C CYS A 120 -34.14 -24.96 -2.84
N GLU A 121 -35.33 -24.53 -2.42
CA GLU A 121 -36.21 -25.28 -1.54
C GLU A 121 -37.54 -25.56 -2.27
N PRO A 122 -38.01 -26.83 -2.33
CA PRO A 122 -39.33 -27.13 -2.89
C PRO A 122 -40.45 -26.44 -2.12
N ASP A 123 -41.38 -25.79 -2.83
CA ASP A 123 -42.57 -25.14 -2.28
C ASP A 123 -43.82 -25.57 -3.04
N GLY A 124 -44.53 -26.57 -2.48
CA GLY A 124 -45.68 -27.19 -3.13
C GLY A 124 -45.30 -27.89 -4.44
N GLU A 125 -45.86 -27.42 -5.54
CA GLU A 125 -45.56 -27.91 -6.91
C GLU A 125 -44.47 -27.08 -7.60
N GLY A 126 -43.88 -26.09 -6.90
CA GLY A 126 -42.84 -25.19 -7.41
C GLY A 126 -41.63 -25.15 -6.48
N PHE A 127 -40.82 -24.09 -6.59
CA PHE A 127 -39.62 -23.88 -5.77
C PHE A 127 -39.55 -22.43 -5.28
N VAL A 128 -38.78 -22.21 -4.22
CA VAL A 128 -38.33 -20.90 -3.77
C VAL A 128 -36.81 -20.91 -3.65
N CYS A 129 -36.18 -19.81 -4.04
CA CYS A 129 -34.74 -19.59 -3.82
C CYS A 129 -34.56 -18.82 -2.52
N THR A 130 -33.90 -19.43 -1.54
CA THR A 130 -33.47 -18.76 -0.32
C THR A 130 -32.03 -18.29 -0.49
N SER A 131 -31.71 -17.13 0.09
CA SER A 131 -30.37 -16.55 0.04
C SER A 131 -29.88 -16.29 1.45
N ASP A 132 -28.74 -16.88 1.78
CA ASP A 132 -27.92 -16.54 2.94
C ASP A 132 -26.60 -15.95 2.47
N GLU A 133 -25.82 -15.40 3.39
CA GLU A 133 -24.49 -14.88 3.09
C GLU A 133 -23.48 -15.42 4.10
N VAL A 134 -22.26 -15.70 3.62
CA VAL A 134 -21.11 -15.95 4.48
C VAL A 134 -20.10 -14.85 4.25
N THR A 135 -19.72 -14.18 5.33
CA THR A 135 -18.76 -13.09 5.32
C THR A 135 -17.41 -13.53 5.85
N MET A 136 -16.33 -13.00 5.28
CA MET A 136 -14.96 -13.14 5.76
C MET A 136 -14.29 -11.76 5.79
N ASP A 137 -13.83 -11.33 6.96
CA ASP A 137 -13.00 -10.14 7.10
C ASP A 137 -11.59 -10.44 6.55
N CYS A 138 -11.12 -9.60 5.63
CA CYS A 138 -9.81 -9.78 5.00
C CYS A 138 -8.65 -9.30 5.88
N GLY A 139 -8.89 -8.53 6.96
CA GLY A 139 -7.85 -8.07 7.88
C GLY A 139 -6.80 -7.21 7.17
N GLU A 140 -5.54 -7.65 7.17
CA GLU A 140 -4.42 -6.99 6.47
C GLU A 140 -4.41 -7.27 4.95
N LEU A 141 -5.25 -8.18 4.46
CA LEU A 141 -5.50 -8.34 3.03
C LEU A 141 -6.57 -7.35 2.57
N ALA A 142 -6.58 -7.03 1.28
CA ALA A 142 -7.63 -6.25 0.65
C ALA A 142 -8.70 -7.18 0.05
N CYS A 143 -9.98 -6.88 0.24
CA CYS A 143 -11.04 -7.50 -0.53
C CYS A 143 -11.04 -6.93 -1.95
N LEU A 144 -10.61 -7.73 -2.92
CA LEU A 144 -10.53 -7.37 -4.34
C LEU A 144 -11.30 -8.41 -5.16
N ASP A 145 -12.22 -7.95 -6.01
CA ASP A 145 -13.02 -8.80 -6.90
C ASP A 145 -13.68 -10.03 -6.22
N GLY A 146 -14.16 -9.82 -4.99
CA GLY A 146 -14.82 -10.87 -4.21
C GLY A 146 -13.85 -11.89 -3.59
N ALA A 147 -12.59 -11.55 -3.38
CA ALA A 147 -11.61 -12.39 -2.68
C ALA A 147 -10.66 -11.57 -1.80
N CYS A 148 -10.23 -12.14 -0.68
CA CYS A 148 -9.12 -11.56 0.09
C CYS A 148 -7.81 -11.80 -0.65
N ALA A 149 -7.15 -10.73 -1.06
CA ALA A 149 -5.95 -10.72 -1.87
C ALA A 149 -4.90 -9.76 -1.26
N PRO A 150 -3.61 -9.88 -1.64
CA PRO A 150 -2.60 -8.90 -1.22
C PRO A 150 -3.07 -7.46 -1.49
N PRO A 151 -2.86 -6.53 -0.55
CA PRO A 151 -3.16 -5.11 -0.76
C PRO A 151 -2.44 -4.56 -1.99
N LEU A 152 -3.06 -3.54 -2.60
CA LEU A 152 -2.44 -2.79 -3.69
C LEU A 152 -1.58 -1.65 -3.12
N MET A 153 -0.68 -1.11 -3.94
CA MET A 153 -0.07 0.19 -3.64
C MET A 153 -1.14 1.29 -3.65
N PRO A 154 -1.01 2.32 -2.81
CA PRO A 154 -1.98 3.40 -2.76
C PRO A 154 -1.98 4.22 -4.05
N VAL A 155 -3.14 4.75 -4.39
CA VAL A 155 -3.28 5.77 -5.45
C VAL A 155 -3.17 7.19 -4.89
N ALA A 156 -3.05 8.19 -5.77
CA ALA A 156 -3.00 9.60 -5.39
C ALA A 156 -4.09 10.00 -4.39
N GLY A 157 -3.66 10.55 -3.26
CA GLY A 157 -4.46 11.03 -2.14
C GLY A 157 -5.02 9.96 -1.20
N GLU A 158 -4.71 8.68 -1.43
CA GLU A 158 -5.18 7.59 -0.57
C GLU A 158 -4.39 7.50 0.75
N VAL A 159 -3.08 7.76 0.70
CA VAL A 159 -2.22 7.84 1.88
C VAL A 159 -1.61 9.23 1.92
N ILE A 160 -1.75 9.93 3.06
CA ILE A 160 -1.26 11.30 3.21
C ILE A 160 -0.30 11.46 4.39
N PHE A 161 0.61 12.43 4.32
CA PHE A 161 1.36 12.92 5.47
C PHE A 161 0.43 13.70 6.40
N VAL A 162 0.46 13.36 7.69
CA VAL A 162 -0.40 14.00 8.70
C VAL A 162 0.37 14.62 9.86
N GLU A 163 1.58 14.17 10.15
CA GLU A 163 2.42 14.78 11.19
C GLU A 163 3.90 14.65 10.79
N MET A 164 4.72 15.66 11.09
CA MET A 164 6.12 15.66 10.71
C MET A 164 6.97 16.38 11.75
N MET A 165 8.05 15.75 12.21
CA MET A 165 9.11 16.30 13.06
C MET A 165 10.40 16.44 12.25
N GLN A 166 10.70 17.68 11.85
CA GLN A 166 11.89 18.03 11.08
C GLN A 166 13.11 18.28 11.97
N ASP A 167 12.93 19.03 13.06
CA ASP A 167 14.05 19.61 13.82
C ASP A 167 13.95 19.18 15.31
N PRO A 168 14.26 17.92 15.66
CA PRO A 168 14.12 17.43 17.03
C PRO A 168 15.08 18.16 18.01
N GLU A 169 14.58 18.59 19.18
CA GLU A 169 15.40 19.24 20.21
C GLU A 169 16.18 18.21 21.04
N LYS A 170 17.48 18.43 21.24
CA LYS A 170 18.40 17.59 22.07
C LYS A 170 18.58 16.15 21.57
N LEU A 171 17.95 15.78 20.47
CA LEU A 171 18.20 14.56 19.73
C LEU A 171 18.91 14.93 18.42
N SER A 172 19.47 13.94 17.73
CA SER A 172 20.13 14.17 16.44
C SER A 172 19.11 14.05 15.32
N ASP A 173 19.11 14.96 14.36
CA ASP A 173 18.28 14.90 13.15
C ASP A 173 18.52 13.58 12.38
N PHE A 174 19.76 13.07 12.39
CA PHE A 174 20.10 11.74 11.83
C PHE A 174 19.42 10.55 12.53
N ASP A 175 18.89 10.73 13.74
CA ASP A 175 18.30 9.66 14.55
C ASP A 175 16.81 9.89 14.87
N ALA A 176 16.34 11.14 14.90
CA ALA A 176 15.06 11.50 15.52
C ALA A 176 14.12 12.34 14.65
N GLU A 177 14.42 12.52 13.36
CA GLU A 177 13.41 12.93 12.38
C GLU A 177 12.39 11.80 12.20
N TRP A 178 11.12 12.16 12.09
CA TRP A 178 10.03 11.25 11.83
C TRP A 178 8.86 11.96 11.15
N PHE A 179 8.02 11.17 10.50
CA PHE A 179 6.73 11.61 9.99
C PHE A 179 5.70 10.51 10.16
N GLU A 180 4.44 10.88 10.04
CA GLU A 180 3.31 9.98 10.15
C GLU A 180 2.46 10.05 8.90
N LEU A 181 2.09 8.87 8.41
CA LEU A 181 1.19 8.68 7.29
C LEU A 181 -0.18 8.23 7.77
N LYS A 182 -1.23 8.57 7.03
CA LYS A 182 -2.59 8.09 7.26
C LYS A 182 -3.21 7.56 5.98
N ASN A 183 -3.83 6.39 6.03
CA ASN A 183 -4.62 5.86 4.94
C ASN A 183 -6.06 6.40 5.02
N LEU A 184 -6.46 7.25 4.08
CA LEU A 184 -7.81 7.76 3.91
C LEU A 184 -8.69 6.85 3.03
N GLY A 185 -8.07 5.86 2.38
CA GLY A 185 -8.71 4.86 1.55
C GLY A 185 -9.60 3.88 2.32
N PRO A 186 -10.50 3.18 1.61
CA PRO A 186 -11.41 2.21 2.20
C PRO A 186 -10.80 0.81 2.39
N LEU A 187 -9.61 0.57 1.82
CA LEU A 187 -8.93 -0.73 1.83
C LEU A 187 -7.52 -0.61 2.42
N PRO A 188 -6.97 -1.70 2.98
CA PRO A 188 -5.54 -1.75 3.28
C PRO A 188 -4.74 -1.50 2.00
N VAL A 189 -3.61 -0.81 2.14
CA VAL A 189 -2.64 -0.59 1.06
C VAL A 189 -1.24 -0.97 1.54
N ASP A 190 -0.40 -1.42 0.62
CA ASP A 190 0.99 -1.83 0.90
C ASP A 190 1.95 -0.75 0.39
N LEU A 191 2.82 -0.26 1.28
CA LEU A 191 3.84 0.75 0.95
C LEU A 191 5.19 0.14 0.58
N ASP A 192 5.38 -1.19 0.71
CA ASP A 192 6.61 -1.85 0.27
C ASP A 192 6.80 -1.67 -1.24
N GLY A 193 7.97 -1.19 -1.64
CA GLY A 193 8.28 -0.81 -3.02
C GLY A 193 7.98 0.64 -3.38
N CYS A 194 7.26 1.40 -2.55
CA CYS A 194 7.13 2.85 -2.70
C CYS A 194 8.45 3.57 -2.35
N ARG A 195 8.51 4.86 -2.62
CA ARG A 195 9.68 5.72 -2.42
C ARG A 195 9.31 6.94 -1.59
N LEU A 196 10.21 7.32 -0.71
CA LEU A 196 10.27 8.66 -0.14
C LEU A 196 11.20 9.48 -1.02
N ALA A 197 10.71 10.57 -1.58
CA ALA A 197 11.45 11.43 -2.48
C ALA A 197 11.38 12.88 -2.02
N ASP A 198 12.29 13.70 -2.55
CA ASP A 198 12.29 15.15 -2.41
C ASP A 198 12.30 15.85 -3.78
N LEU A 199 12.15 17.19 -3.80
CA LEU A 199 12.23 18.00 -5.03
C LEU A 199 13.68 18.46 -5.35
N GLY A 200 14.67 17.91 -4.65
CA GLY A 200 16.09 18.10 -4.93
C GLY A 200 16.51 17.48 -6.25
N VAL A 201 17.52 18.07 -6.89
CA VAL A 201 18.11 17.55 -8.14
C VAL A 201 18.99 16.31 -7.93
N ASN A 202 19.13 15.86 -6.68
CA ASN A 202 19.85 14.66 -6.32
C ASN A 202 18.82 13.57 -6.08
N MET A 203 19.06 12.39 -6.64
CA MET A 203 18.16 11.24 -6.60
C MET A 203 18.07 10.60 -5.21
N ASP A 204 17.87 11.39 -4.16
CA ASP A 204 17.70 10.98 -2.77
C ASP A 204 16.27 10.39 -2.59
N ASP A 205 15.96 9.42 -3.45
CA ASP A 205 14.76 8.60 -3.42
C ASP A 205 15.07 7.38 -2.55
N HIS A 206 14.58 7.39 -1.32
CA HIS A 206 14.67 6.24 -0.45
C HIS A 206 13.60 5.22 -0.82
N LEU A 207 14.02 4.06 -1.35
CA LEU A 207 13.13 2.92 -1.59
C LEU A 207 12.72 2.29 -0.26
N LEU A 208 11.42 2.21 -0.01
CA LEU A 208 10.84 1.43 1.08
C LEU A 208 10.98 -0.05 0.73
N ASP A 209 12.02 -0.68 1.26
CA ASP A 209 12.22 -2.13 1.23
C ASP A 209 12.15 -2.66 2.67
N ALA A 210 10.96 -3.08 3.08
CA ALA A 210 10.69 -3.63 4.41
C ALA A 210 10.99 -5.14 4.48
N GLY A 211 11.36 -5.78 3.36
CA GLY A 211 11.55 -7.22 3.27
C GLY A 211 10.24 -8.03 3.32
N GLY A 212 9.11 -7.36 3.12
CA GLY A 212 7.75 -7.89 3.18
C GLY A 212 6.72 -6.77 3.21
N PRO A 213 5.41 -7.08 3.25
CA PRO A 213 4.36 -6.07 3.20
C PRO A 213 4.50 -5.02 4.32
N LEU A 214 4.41 -3.75 3.94
CA LEU A 214 4.35 -2.59 4.82
C LEU A 214 2.93 -2.00 4.75
N VAL A 215 2.00 -2.72 5.38
CA VAL A 215 0.55 -2.48 5.21
C VAL A 215 0.03 -1.41 6.17
N ILE A 216 -0.72 -0.45 5.64
CA ILE A 216 -1.49 0.53 6.41
C ILE A 216 -3.00 0.28 6.22
N LEU A 217 -3.71 -0.01 7.31
CA LEU A 217 -5.15 -0.28 7.30
C LEU A 217 -5.97 1.01 7.07
N PRO A 218 -7.24 0.89 6.61
CA PRO A 218 -8.13 2.05 6.46
C PRO A 218 -8.23 2.88 7.74
N GLY A 219 -7.98 4.19 7.63
CA GLY A 219 -8.01 5.15 8.72
C GLY A 219 -6.85 5.03 9.73
N ALA A 220 -5.94 4.05 9.57
CA ALA A 220 -4.83 3.84 10.47
C ALA A 220 -3.70 4.85 10.22
N LEU A 221 -2.91 5.06 11.27
CA LEU A 221 -1.68 5.85 11.26
C LEU A 221 -0.48 4.92 11.13
N MET A 222 0.58 5.39 10.47
CA MET A 222 1.85 4.70 10.35
C MET A 222 3.01 5.67 10.58
N VAL A 223 3.74 5.46 11.68
CA VAL A 223 4.93 6.26 12.01
C VAL A 223 6.14 5.72 11.27
N MET A 224 6.82 6.61 10.57
CA MET A 224 8.07 6.38 9.84
C MET A 224 9.14 7.26 10.48
N ALA A 225 10.33 6.72 10.75
CA ALA A 225 11.40 7.49 11.40
C ALA A 225 12.78 7.18 10.80
N LYS A 226 13.79 7.98 11.15
CA LYS A 226 15.19 7.68 10.83
C LYS A 226 15.62 6.30 11.33
N THR A 227 15.16 5.92 12.51
CA THR A 227 15.47 4.64 13.14
C THR A 227 14.29 4.10 13.94
N VAL A 228 14.16 2.78 13.94
CA VAL A 228 13.20 2.04 14.77
C VAL A 228 13.67 1.81 16.20
N ASP A 229 14.90 2.25 16.55
CA ASP A 229 15.44 2.12 17.90
C ASP A 229 14.85 3.22 18.83
N PRO A 230 13.98 2.86 19.79
CA PRO A 230 13.35 3.84 20.69
C PRO A 230 14.36 4.59 21.55
N ALA A 231 15.57 4.04 21.75
CA ALA A 231 16.61 4.74 22.50
C ALA A 231 17.18 5.96 21.74
N LYS A 232 16.91 6.07 20.44
CA LYS A 232 17.46 7.10 19.54
C LYS A 232 16.41 8.05 18.98
N ASN A 233 15.25 7.53 18.60
CA ASN A 233 14.17 8.31 17.98
C ASN A 233 13.31 9.14 18.96
N GLY A 234 13.76 9.26 20.21
CA GLY A 234 13.01 9.97 21.25
C GLY A 234 12.04 9.11 22.05
N GLY A 235 12.08 7.78 21.93
CA GLY A 235 11.22 6.87 22.69
C GLY A 235 9.93 6.49 21.96
N ILE A 236 9.89 6.71 20.65
CA ILE A 236 8.76 6.30 19.81
C ILE A 236 8.83 4.78 19.64
N GLU A 237 7.90 4.10 20.29
CA GLU A 237 7.67 2.68 20.14
C GLU A 237 6.82 2.41 18.90
N GLY A 238 6.97 1.24 18.27
CA GLY A 238 6.09 0.84 17.16
C GLY A 238 6.31 1.59 15.84
N VAL A 239 7.47 2.23 15.64
CA VAL A 239 7.87 2.77 14.33
C VAL A 239 7.81 1.64 13.29
N ALA A 240 7.03 1.85 12.23
CA ALA A 240 6.77 0.85 11.21
C ALA A 240 7.99 0.62 10.31
N TYR A 241 8.75 1.69 10.04
CA TYR A 241 9.88 1.64 9.13
C TYR A 241 10.97 2.67 9.47
N GLY A 242 12.24 2.26 9.30
CA GLY A 242 13.41 3.09 9.51
C GLY A 242 14.07 3.53 8.20
N PHE A 243 13.91 4.78 7.77
CA PHE A 243 14.42 5.27 6.47
C PHE A 243 15.88 5.71 6.45
N GLY A 244 16.52 5.80 7.63
CA GLY A 244 17.96 6.09 7.76
C GLY A 244 18.39 7.41 7.11
N ASP A 245 19.64 7.48 6.68
CA ASP A 245 20.24 8.72 6.16
C ASP A 245 19.91 9.02 4.69
N ALA A 246 19.20 8.12 4.00
CA ALA A 246 18.92 8.24 2.57
C ALA A 246 17.78 9.21 2.24
N PHE A 247 16.99 9.58 3.23
CA PHE A 247 15.92 10.58 3.15
C PHE A 247 15.98 11.44 4.40
N SER A 248 15.82 12.76 4.28
CA SER A 248 15.85 13.68 5.43
C SER A 248 14.79 14.75 5.28
N LEU A 249 14.34 15.29 6.41
CA LEU A 249 13.38 16.38 6.47
C LEU A 249 14.11 17.68 6.83
N THR A 250 14.42 18.53 5.85
CA THR A 250 15.27 19.70 6.18
C THR A 250 14.56 20.75 7.06
N ASN A 251 15.32 21.38 7.96
CA ASN A 251 14.79 22.34 8.95
C ASN A 251 14.43 23.71 8.36
N THR A 252 14.80 23.98 7.11
CA THR A 252 14.57 25.29 6.47
C THR A 252 13.40 25.30 5.49
N GLY A 253 13.01 24.13 4.98
CA GLY A 253 11.99 23.96 3.96
C GLY A 253 12.38 22.89 2.96
N ASP A 254 11.42 22.03 2.62
CA ASP A 254 11.61 20.84 1.79
C ASP A 254 10.31 20.44 1.09
N ALA A 255 10.37 19.38 0.28
CA ALA A 255 9.20 18.66 -0.18
C ALA A 255 9.30 17.19 0.22
N ALA A 256 8.41 16.73 1.09
CA ALA A 256 8.26 15.30 1.36
C ALA A 256 7.28 14.70 0.36
N ILE A 257 7.74 13.70 -0.40
CA ILE A 257 6.93 13.03 -1.42
C ILE A 257 6.85 11.54 -1.09
N LEU A 258 5.63 11.01 -0.99
CA LEU A 258 5.38 9.57 -1.04
C LEU A 258 5.04 9.21 -2.48
N ARG A 259 5.90 8.44 -3.13
CA ARG A 259 5.72 8.02 -4.53
C ARG A 259 5.62 6.51 -4.63
N CYS A 260 4.56 6.00 -5.25
CA CYS A 260 4.39 4.58 -5.54
C CYS A 260 4.30 4.40 -7.05
N ASP A 261 5.13 3.51 -7.60
CA ASP A 261 5.42 3.46 -9.04
C ASP A 261 5.80 4.87 -9.59
N ASP A 262 5.05 5.38 -10.57
CA ASP A 262 5.24 6.71 -11.18
C ASP A 262 4.20 7.74 -10.67
N VAL A 263 3.51 7.44 -9.56
CA VAL A 263 2.45 8.30 -9.00
C VAL A 263 2.91 8.92 -7.69
N ASP A 264 2.89 10.24 -7.63
CA ASP A 264 2.95 10.97 -6.35
C ASP A 264 1.64 10.73 -5.61
N VAL A 265 1.72 9.89 -4.58
CA VAL A 265 0.59 9.53 -3.73
C VAL A 265 0.21 10.73 -2.89
N ASP A 266 1.21 11.38 -2.30
CA ASP A 266 1.04 12.63 -1.58
C ASP A 266 2.34 13.44 -1.60
N VAL A 267 2.20 14.75 -1.52
CA VAL A 267 3.30 15.72 -1.49
C VAL A 267 3.01 16.73 -0.39
N VAL A 268 3.98 17.05 0.44
CA VAL A 268 3.92 18.20 1.35
C VAL A 268 5.16 19.05 1.14
N SER A 269 4.98 20.21 0.52
CA SER A 269 6.04 21.22 0.38
C SER A 269 5.92 22.26 1.49
N TYR A 270 6.90 22.31 2.38
CA TYR A 270 6.90 23.16 3.56
C TYR A 270 8.12 24.08 3.60
N GLU A 271 8.00 25.18 4.34
CA GLU A 271 9.05 26.21 4.46
C GLU A 271 9.07 26.73 5.89
N SER A 272 10.24 27.10 6.41
CA SER A 272 10.38 27.64 7.77
C SER A 272 9.60 28.94 8.03
N ASP A 273 9.22 29.67 6.97
CA ASP A 273 8.31 30.80 7.05
C ASP A 273 6.86 30.36 6.73
N GLY A 274 5.96 30.59 7.69
CA GLY A 274 4.52 30.34 7.53
C GLY A 274 4.05 28.94 7.91
N TRP A 275 4.90 27.92 7.90
CA TRP A 275 4.55 26.59 8.41
C TRP A 275 4.83 26.46 9.91
N PRO A 276 3.99 25.73 10.65
CA PRO A 276 3.99 25.80 12.11
C PRO A 276 4.89 24.73 12.76
N PHE A 277 6.13 24.59 12.30
CA PHE A 277 7.14 23.71 12.92
C PHE A 277 8.30 24.54 13.50
N GLY A 278 9.19 23.88 14.24
CA GLY A 278 10.42 24.48 14.74
C GLY A 278 11.23 23.51 15.58
N VAL A 279 12.30 24.00 16.22
CA VAL A 279 13.15 23.19 17.09
C VAL A 279 12.30 22.54 18.20
N GLY A 280 12.25 21.21 18.19
CA GLY A 280 11.47 20.37 19.09
C GLY A 280 9.97 20.41 18.85
N VAL A 281 9.48 20.92 17.73
CA VAL A 281 8.05 21.11 17.49
C VAL A 281 7.69 20.53 16.12
N ALA A 282 7.02 19.37 16.14
CA ALA A 282 6.38 18.82 14.97
C ALA A 282 5.24 19.74 14.48
N MET A 283 4.96 19.68 13.18
CA MET A 283 3.72 20.18 12.62
C MET A 283 2.73 19.02 12.46
N GLY A 284 1.51 19.21 12.95
CA GLY A 284 0.40 18.26 12.80
C GLY A 284 -0.72 18.87 11.96
N LEU A 285 -1.24 18.09 11.02
CA LEU A 285 -2.40 18.42 10.20
C LEU A 285 -3.66 18.38 11.07
N ASP A 286 -4.54 19.38 10.92
CA ASP A 286 -5.83 19.40 11.60
C ASP A 286 -6.66 18.18 11.16
N PRO A 287 -7.16 17.33 12.09
CA PRO A 287 -8.01 16.18 11.75
C PRO A 287 -9.27 16.55 10.96
N ALA A 288 -9.72 17.81 11.01
CA ALA A 288 -10.86 18.28 10.21
C ALA A 288 -10.49 18.60 8.75
N LEU A 289 -9.20 18.59 8.40
CA LEU A 289 -8.63 18.99 7.11
C LEU A 289 -7.73 17.90 6.50
N GLU A 290 -7.91 16.64 6.90
CA GLU A 290 -7.22 15.48 6.32
C GLU A 290 -7.63 15.25 4.87
N ASP A 291 -6.84 15.79 3.95
CA ASP A 291 -7.00 15.65 2.50
C ASP A 291 -5.66 16.01 1.83
N ALA A 292 -5.31 15.30 0.76
CA ALA A 292 -4.03 15.44 0.04
C ALA A 292 -3.83 16.77 -0.70
N THR A 293 -4.86 17.62 -0.75
CA THR A 293 -4.75 18.99 -1.27
C THR A 293 -4.82 20.03 -0.17
N MET A 294 -5.44 19.68 0.96
CA MET A 294 -5.52 20.57 2.12
C MET A 294 -4.24 20.53 2.95
N ASN A 295 -3.56 19.38 3.00
CA ASN A 295 -2.25 19.23 3.63
C ASN A 295 -1.13 19.99 2.88
N ASP A 296 -1.36 20.47 1.66
CA ASP A 296 -0.47 21.41 0.95
C ASP A 296 -0.58 22.86 1.46
N LEU A 297 -1.59 23.16 2.29
CA LEU A 297 -1.83 24.51 2.80
C LEU A 297 -1.32 24.62 4.22
N ALA A 298 -0.33 25.48 4.46
CA ALA A 298 0.21 25.76 5.81
C ALA A 298 -0.89 26.09 6.85
N ALA A 299 -2.01 26.68 6.42
CA ALA A 299 -3.15 27.01 7.27
C ALA A 299 -3.93 25.78 7.81
N SER A 300 -3.72 24.60 7.22
CA SER A 300 -4.30 23.35 7.68
C SER A 300 -3.48 22.69 8.79
N TRP A 301 -2.27 23.18 9.04
CA TRP A 301 -1.34 22.63 10.02
C TRP A 301 -1.30 23.49 11.27
N CYS A 302 -0.89 22.88 12.38
CA CYS A 302 -0.54 23.59 13.59
C CYS A 302 0.68 22.99 14.28
N ALA A 303 1.31 23.81 15.10
CA ALA A 303 2.39 23.39 15.96
C ALA A 303 1.85 22.39 16.98
N ALA A 304 2.50 21.23 17.05
CA ALA A 304 2.20 20.22 18.04
C ALA A 304 2.39 20.78 19.45
N LYS A 305 1.58 20.26 20.39
CA LYS A 305 1.54 20.74 21.79
C LYS A 305 1.72 19.63 22.80
N VAL A 306 1.61 18.37 22.37
CA VAL A 306 1.72 17.19 23.22
C VAL A 306 3.19 16.82 23.31
N GLU A 307 3.77 16.82 24.50
CA GLU A 307 5.17 16.40 24.68
C GLU A 307 5.24 14.87 24.67
N TYR A 308 5.87 14.27 23.64
CA TYR A 308 6.09 12.81 23.58
C TYR A 308 7.44 12.43 24.20
N THR A 309 8.41 13.35 24.18
CA THR A 309 9.70 13.21 24.85
C THR A 309 10.27 14.57 25.24
N ALA A 310 11.25 14.60 26.14
CA ALA A 310 11.70 15.84 26.75
C ALA A 310 12.16 16.88 25.71
N GLY A 311 11.47 18.01 25.64
CA GLY A 311 11.77 19.10 24.69
C GLY A 311 11.20 18.90 23.28
N ASN A 312 10.45 17.83 23.03
CA ASN A 312 9.88 17.53 21.71
C ASN A 312 8.37 17.33 21.81
N THR A 313 7.62 18.09 21.01
CA THR A 313 6.17 17.99 20.90
C THR A 313 5.73 17.37 19.58
N GLY A 314 4.79 16.45 19.67
CA GLY A 314 4.19 15.66 18.60
C GLY A 314 3.28 14.57 19.18
N SER A 315 2.54 13.87 18.33
CA SER A 315 1.64 12.76 18.70
C SER A 315 1.93 11.46 17.94
N PRO A 316 3.19 11.00 17.83
CA PRO A 316 3.51 9.84 17.00
C PRO A 316 2.72 8.59 17.44
N GLY A 317 1.95 8.02 16.51
CA GLY A 317 1.09 6.86 16.69
C GLY A 317 -0.31 7.18 17.22
N GLU A 318 -0.63 8.45 17.45
CA GLU A 318 -1.91 8.91 18.01
C GLU A 318 -2.49 10.04 17.14
N PRO A 319 -3.82 10.19 17.04
CA PRO A 319 -4.41 11.26 16.25
C PRO A 319 -3.96 12.66 16.71
N ASN A 320 -3.60 13.50 15.73
CA ASN A 320 -3.29 14.91 15.97
C ASN A 320 -4.41 15.62 16.78
N PRO A 321 -4.06 16.47 17.76
CA PRO A 321 -5.03 17.39 18.34
C PRO A 321 -5.58 18.38 17.30
N SER A 322 -6.86 18.77 17.43
CA SER A 322 -7.44 19.89 16.66
C SER A 322 -6.58 21.16 16.80
N CYS A 323 -6.42 21.92 15.71
CA CYS A 323 -5.61 23.13 15.73
C CYS A 323 -6.23 24.29 16.52
N GLY A 324 -7.53 24.22 16.83
CA GLY A 324 -8.27 25.17 17.67
C GLY A 324 -9.61 24.62 18.16
#